data_AF-A0A1J6JNC7-F1
#
_entry.id   AF-A0A1J6JNC7-F1
#
_cell.length_a   1.000
_cell.length_b   1.000
_cell.length_c   1.000
_cell.angle_alpha   90.00
_cell.angle_beta   90.00
_cell.angle_gamma   90.00
#
_symmetry.space_group_name_H-M   'P 1'
#
loop_
_entity.id
_entity.type
_entity.pdbx_description
1 polymer ?
#
loop_
_entity_poly.entity_id
_entity_poly.type
_entity_poly.pdbx_seq_one_letter_code
_entity_poly.pdbx_strand_id
1 'polypeptide(L)'
;MDLGHFGQDVKGTDLQMMSNNLTLMYRQMITNSPCPQLFFGKPYCTEVGPKPGQGAIENIPHTPVHIWVGSKPNENNCKNGEGMGNFYSAGKDPAFYSQHANVDRMWTIWKTLGGKRKDIKKPDYLNTEFFFYDEKKNPYLVKVRDCLDNKKMGYHFQAMPSPSL
;
A
#
# COMPACT_ATOMS: atom_id res chain seq x y z
N MET A 1 -1.07 5.18 16.43
CA MET A 1 -1.24 5.19 14.96
C MET A 1 -2.72 5.11 14.65
N ASP A 2 -3.20 5.96 13.76
CA ASP A 2 -4.60 6.05 13.33
C ASP A 2 -4.70 5.71 11.84
N LEU A 3 -5.31 4.57 11.51
CA LEU A 3 -5.47 4.11 10.12
C LEU A 3 -6.61 4.85 9.38
N GLY A 4 -7.34 5.73 10.06
CA GLY A 4 -8.35 6.62 9.50
C GLY A 4 -7.91 8.09 9.48
N HIS A 5 -6.63 8.38 9.72
CA HIS A 5 -6.13 9.75 9.84
C HIS A 5 -6.14 10.50 8.51
N PHE A 6 -6.84 11.65 8.47
CA PHE A 6 -6.86 12.59 7.35
C PHE A 6 -6.56 14.03 7.80
N GLY A 7 -5.51 14.19 8.62
CA GLY A 7 -5.00 15.49 9.06
C GLY A 7 -5.64 16.06 10.32
N GLN A 8 -6.63 15.37 10.89
CA GLN A 8 -7.19 15.67 12.21
C GLN A 8 -7.00 14.49 13.15
N ASP A 9 -6.52 14.78 14.35
CA ASP A 9 -6.36 13.77 15.39
C ASP A 9 -7.74 13.35 15.93
N VAL A 10 -8.05 12.07 15.83
CA VAL A 10 -9.29 11.52 16.40
C VAL A 10 -9.18 11.49 17.91
N LYS A 11 -10.10 12.19 18.60
CA LYS A 11 -10.21 12.13 20.06
C LYS A 11 -10.90 10.82 20.47
N GLY A 12 -10.18 9.95 21.17
CA GLY A 12 -10.69 8.68 21.67
C GLY A 12 -9.68 8.01 22.59
N THR A 13 -10.11 6.95 23.28
CA THR A 13 -9.19 6.10 24.05
C THR A 13 -8.36 5.20 23.12
N ASP A 14 -7.22 4.70 23.61
CA ASP A 14 -6.39 3.77 22.85
C ASP A 14 -7.18 2.51 22.43
N LEU A 15 -8.08 2.02 23.28
CA LEU A 15 -8.95 0.88 22.98
C LEU A 15 -9.92 1.17 21.83
N GLN A 16 -10.48 2.38 21.78
CA GLN A 16 -11.33 2.81 20.67
C GLN A 16 -10.52 2.91 19.38
N MET A 17 -9.32 3.47 19.44
CA MET A 17 -8.40 3.55 18.29
C MET A 17 -8.05 2.16 17.74
N MET A 18 -7.72 1.22 18.64
CA MET A 18 -7.43 -0.17 18.26
C MET A 18 -8.64 -0.84 17.59
N SER A 19 -9.83 -0.71 18.17
CA SER A 19 -11.07 -1.26 17.62
C SER A 19 -11.38 -0.70 16.22
N ASN A 20 -11.21 0.61 16.05
CA ASN A 20 -11.39 1.28 14.76
C ASN A 20 -10.38 0.79 13.71
N ASN A 21 -9.11 0.70 14.08
CA ASN A 21 -8.05 0.21 13.20
C ASN A 21 -8.31 -1.23 12.74
N LEU A 22 -8.70 -2.13 13.65
CA LEU A 22 -9.05 -3.52 13.29
C LEU A 22 -10.29 -3.57 12.39
N THR A 23 -11.30 -2.76 12.67
CA THR A 23 -12.51 -2.65 11.83
C THR A 23 -12.18 -2.14 10.43
N LEU A 24 -11.32 -1.12 10.32
CA LEU A 24 -10.86 -0.60 9.04
C LEU A 24 -10.09 -1.68 8.28
N MET A 25 -9.15 -2.37 8.93
CA MET A 25 -8.41 -3.46 8.30
C MET A 25 -9.32 -4.56 7.74
N TYR A 26 -10.30 -5.01 8.52
CA TYR A 26 -11.30 -5.99 8.04
C TYR A 26 -12.07 -5.46 6.83
N ARG A 27 -12.58 -4.22 6.90
CA ARG A 27 -13.32 -3.61 5.79
C ARG A 27 -12.48 -3.51 4.53
N GLN A 28 -11.21 -3.13 4.62
CA GLN A 28 -10.37 -2.93 3.44
C GLN A 28 -9.86 -4.25 2.86
N MET A 29 -9.46 -5.21 3.69
CA MET A 29 -8.96 -6.52 3.23
C MET A 29 -10.09 -7.47 2.78
N ILE A 30 -11.26 -7.42 3.43
CA ILE A 30 -12.37 -8.34 3.17
C ILE A 30 -13.45 -7.67 2.33
N THR A 31 -14.16 -6.69 2.90
CA THR A 31 -15.41 -6.14 2.35
C THR A 31 -15.18 -5.36 1.06
N ASN A 32 -14.19 -4.49 1.04
CA ASN A 32 -13.88 -3.60 -0.07
C ASN A 32 -12.90 -4.21 -1.08
N SER A 33 -12.35 -5.40 -0.80
CA SER A 33 -11.43 -6.10 -1.71
C SER A 33 -11.91 -7.51 -2.10
N PRO A 34 -13.14 -7.69 -2.61
CA PRO A 34 -13.64 -9.01 -2.98
C PRO A 34 -13.06 -9.51 -4.32
N CYS A 35 -12.45 -8.64 -5.14
CA CYS A 35 -11.94 -8.96 -6.46
C CYS A 35 -10.71 -8.09 -6.82
N PRO A 36 -9.97 -8.44 -7.90
CA PRO A 36 -8.67 -7.80 -8.19
C PRO A 36 -8.80 -6.30 -8.47
N GLN A 37 -9.83 -5.87 -9.20
CA GLN A 37 -10.04 -4.46 -9.55
C GLN A 37 -10.29 -3.56 -8.33
N LEU A 38 -10.87 -4.11 -7.26
CA LEU A 38 -11.11 -3.35 -6.03
C LEU A 38 -9.89 -3.36 -5.10
N PHE A 39 -9.05 -4.40 -5.16
CA PHE A 39 -7.81 -4.46 -4.40
C PHE A 39 -6.68 -3.62 -5.02
N PHE A 40 -6.39 -3.81 -6.32
CA PHE A 40 -5.29 -3.17 -7.03
C PHE A 40 -5.65 -1.79 -7.62
N GLY A 41 -6.93 -1.49 -7.78
CA GLY A 41 -7.39 -0.27 -8.44
C GLY A 41 -7.73 -0.46 -9.91
N LYS A 42 -8.06 0.65 -10.56
CA LYS A 42 -8.49 0.67 -11.97
C LYS A 42 -7.28 0.59 -12.91
N PRO A 43 -7.45 0.00 -14.10
CA PRO A 43 -6.40 -0.03 -15.11
C PRO A 43 -5.90 1.37 -15.44
N TYR A 44 -4.58 1.54 -15.47
CA TYR A 44 -3.91 2.72 -16.00
C TYR A 44 -3.33 2.39 -17.37
N CYS A 45 -3.82 3.06 -18.40
CA CYS A 45 -3.27 3.01 -19.75
C CYS A 45 -3.14 4.43 -20.31
N THR A 46 -2.38 4.57 -21.38
CA THR A 46 -2.04 5.84 -22.04
C THR A 46 -3.28 6.69 -22.37
N GLU A 47 -4.41 6.05 -22.66
CA GLU A 47 -5.66 6.71 -23.06
C GLU A 47 -6.48 7.28 -21.89
N VAL A 48 -6.31 6.76 -20.67
CA VAL A 48 -7.17 7.10 -19.52
C VAL A 48 -6.64 8.31 -18.74
N GLY A 49 -5.37 8.67 -18.92
CA GLY A 49 -4.73 9.74 -18.17
C GLY A 49 -4.44 9.37 -16.70
N PRO A 50 -3.69 10.21 -15.97
CA PRO A 50 -3.22 9.89 -14.63
C PRO A 50 -4.38 9.73 -13.63
N LYS A 51 -4.22 8.83 -12.66
CA LYS A 51 -5.17 8.57 -11.55
C LYS A 51 -6.52 7.96 -11.98
N PRO A 52 -6.53 6.78 -12.63
CA PRO A 52 -7.77 6.11 -13.05
C PRO A 52 -8.66 5.67 -11.88
N GLY A 53 -8.06 5.43 -10.71
CA GLY A 53 -8.74 5.11 -9.46
C GLY A 53 -7.95 4.13 -8.62
N GLN A 54 -7.69 4.50 -7.38
CA GLN A 54 -6.91 3.72 -6.42
C GLN A 54 -7.63 2.46 -5.93
N GLY A 55 -6.84 1.48 -5.50
CA GLY A 55 -7.33 0.28 -4.80
C GLY A 55 -7.73 0.54 -3.36
N ALA A 56 -8.37 -0.44 -2.72
CA ALA A 56 -8.82 -0.33 -1.33
C ALA A 56 -7.64 -0.04 -0.38
N ILE A 57 -6.56 -0.83 -0.47
CA ILE A 57 -5.39 -0.72 0.42
C ILE A 57 -4.60 0.57 0.17
N GLU A 58 -4.47 0.99 -1.09
CA GLU A 58 -3.82 2.26 -1.48
C GLU A 58 -4.55 3.47 -0.86
N ASN A 59 -5.89 3.41 -0.83
CA ASN A 59 -6.70 4.42 -0.16
C ASN A 59 -6.56 4.34 1.36
N ILE A 60 -6.92 3.19 1.96
CA ILE A 60 -6.87 2.95 3.41
C ILE A 60 -6.37 1.52 3.62
N PRO A 61 -5.31 1.28 4.41
CA PRO A 61 -4.67 2.20 5.35
C PRO A 61 -3.46 2.98 4.82
N HIS A 62 -3.01 2.73 3.58
CA HIS A 62 -1.75 3.29 3.07
C HIS A 62 -1.69 4.82 3.19
N THR A 63 -2.67 5.54 2.62
CA THR A 63 -2.68 7.00 2.62
C THR A 63 -2.75 7.60 4.03
N PRO A 64 -3.63 7.13 4.93
CA PRO A 64 -3.66 7.59 6.32
C PRO A 64 -2.33 7.51 7.06
N VAL A 65 -1.58 6.42 6.90
CA VAL A 65 -0.29 6.30 7.62
C VAL A 65 0.77 7.24 7.03
N HIS A 66 0.76 7.51 5.71
CA HIS A 66 1.59 8.58 5.13
C HIS A 66 1.29 9.93 5.78
N ILE A 67 0.02 10.29 5.91
CA ILE A 67 -0.41 11.57 6.50
C ILE A 67 -0.06 11.61 7.99
N TRP A 68 -0.26 10.51 8.72
CA TRP A 68 -0.03 10.45 10.16
C TRP A 68 1.46 10.55 10.54
N VAL A 69 2.36 9.98 9.74
CA VAL A 69 3.82 10.04 9.99
C VAL A 69 4.44 11.32 9.42
N GLY A 70 3.86 11.90 8.36
CA GLY A 70 4.34 13.14 7.77
C GLY A 70 4.30 14.32 8.74
N SER A 71 5.20 15.30 8.56
CA SER A 71 5.16 16.51 9.37
C SER A 71 3.86 17.28 9.12
N LYS A 72 3.36 18.01 10.12
CA LYS A 72 2.21 18.89 9.89
C LYS A 72 2.64 20.07 9.01
N PRO A 73 1.86 20.44 7.97
CA PRO A 73 2.16 21.63 7.17
C PRO A 73 2.29 22.87 8.05
N ASN A 74 3.32 23.67 7.80
CA ASN A 74 3.73 24.86 8.56
C ASN A 74 4.36 24.59 9.94
N GLU A 75 4.59 23.33 10.30
CA GLU A 75 5.45 22.96 11.43
C GLU A 75 6.90 22.77 10.94
N ASN A 76 7.89 23.28 11.69
CA ASN A 76 9.33 23.05 11.42
C ASN A 76 9.79 23.35 9.97
N ASN A 77 9.29 24.42 9.34
CA ASN A 77 9.56 24.77 7.93
C ASN A 77 9.13 23.72 6.88
N CYS A 78 8.33 22.73 7.27
CA CYS A 78 7.73 21.76 6.35
C CYS A 78 6.50 22.39 5.68
N LYS A 79 6.48 22.42 4.36
CA LYS A 79 5.42 23.10 3.59
C LYS A 79 4.34 22.15 3.12
N ASN A 80 4.68 20.89 2.86
CA ASN A 80 3.81 19.96 2.14
C ASN A 80 3.70 18.58 2.80
N GLY A 81 4.05 18.45 4.08
CA GLY A 81 3.96 17.19 4.81
C GLY A 81 5.22 16.32 4.74
N GLU A 82 6.38 16.92 4.48
CA GLU A 82 7.66 16.21 4.42
C GLU A 82 7.94 15.46 5.74
N GLY A 83 8.58 14.29 5.81
CA GLY A 83 8.99 13.38 4.73
C GLY A 83 7.85 12.48 4.24
N MET A 84 7.22 11.69 5.14
CA MET A 84 6.23 10.65 4.80
C MET A 84 4.92 11.15 4.18
N GLY A 85 4.47 12.37 4.50
CA GLY A 85 3.17 12.90 4.08
C GLY A 85 3.10 13.38 2.63
N ASN A 86 4.21 13.32 1.88
CA ASN A 86 4.23 13.68 0.47
C ASN A 86 5.07 12.71 -0.37
N PHE A 87 4.54 12.27 -1.52
CA PHE A 87 5.20 11.29 -2.38
C PHE A 87 6.59 11.71 -2.86
N TYR A 88 6.84 13.00 -3.08
CA TYR A 88 8.18 13.45 -3.52
C TYR A 88 9.26 13.31 -2.44
N SER A 89 8.87 13.24 -1.16
CA SER A 89 9.76 13.20 -0.01
C SER A 89 9.66 11.92 0.81
N ALA A 90 8.63 11.09 0.62
CA ALA A 90 8.34 9.95 1.48
C ALA A 90 9.52 8.97 1.54
N GLY A 91 10.14 8.65 0.41
CA GLY A 91 11.30 7.77 0.35
C GLY A 91 12.57 8.29 1.05
N LYS A 92 12.59 9.54 1.54
CA LYS A 92 13.70 10.08 2.35
C LYS A 92 13.60 9.66 3.82
N ASP A 93 12.42 9.23 4.27
CA ASP A 93 12.19 8.69 5.60
C ASP A 93 12.32 7.15 5.57
N PRO A 94 13.23 6.53 6.34
CA PRO A 94 13.36 5.07 6.38
C PRO A 94 12.07 4.33 6.73
N ALA A 95 11.14 4.96 7.46
CA ALA A 95 9.84 4.37 7.79
C ALA A 95 8.99 4.04 6.55
N PHE A 96 9.23 4.73 5.42
CA PHE A 96 8.61 4.45 4.13
C PHE A 96 8.77 2.98 3.71
N TYR A 97 9.97 2.44 3.84
CA TYR A 97 10.25 1.07 3.39
C TYR A 97 9.56 0.04 4.29
N SER A 98 9.51 0.28 5.61
CA SER A 98 8.78 -0.59 6.54
C SER A 98 7.27 -0.54 6.34
N GLN A 99 6.72 0.66 6.10
CA GLN A 99 5.34 0.89 5.71
C GLN A 99 4.99 0.08 4.45
N HIS A 100 5.76 0.26 3.36
CA HIS A 100 5.50 -0.43 2.10
C HIS A 100 5.74 -1.93 2.16
N ALA A 101 6.66 -2.41 3.01
CA ALA A 101 6.81 -3.84 3.27
C ALA A 101 5.52 -4.45 3.87
N ASN A 102 4.82 -3.74 4.76
CA ASN A 102 3.54 -4.22 5.28
C ASN A 102 2.41 -4.11 4.24
N VAL A 103 2.43 -3.12 3.35
CA VAL A 103 1.50 -3.03 2.21
C VAL A 103 1.70 -4.21 1.25
N ASP A 104 2.95 -4.58 0.95
CA ASP A 104 3.27 -5.78 0.16
C ASP A 104 2.82 -7.07 0.86
N ARG A 105 2.99 -7.14 2.18
CA ARG A 105 2.45 -8.25 3.00
C ARG A 105 0.93 -8.36 2.87
N MET A 106 0.20 -7.25 2.77
CA MET A 106 -1.25 -7.28 2.56
C MET A 106 -1.63 -7.92 1.23
N TRP A 107 -0.86 -7.71 0.15
CA TRP A 107 -1.09 -8.44 -1.11
C TRP A 107 -0.91 -9.94 -0.92
N THR A 108 0.16 -10.37 -0.22
CA THR A 108 0.38 -11.78 0.08
C THR A 108 -0.80 -12.39 0.85
N ILE A 109 -1.27 -11.72 1.91
CA ILE A 109 -2.41 -12.18 2.73
C ILE A 109 -3.71 -12.18 1.92
N TRP A 110 -3.97 -11.14 1.13
CA TRP A 110 -5.21 -11.01 0.37
C TRP A 110 -5.44 -12.20 -0.57
N LYS A 111 -4.35 -12.73 -1.17
CA LYS A 111 -4.39 -13.95 -2.01
C LYS A 111 -4.76 -15.21 -1.23
N THR A 112 -4.47 -15.30 0.07
CA THR A 112 -4.79 -16.48 0.88
C THR A 112 -6.25 -16.51 1.34
N LEU A 113 -6.97 -15.40 1.24
CA LEU A 113 -8.38 -15.28 1.64
C LEU A 113 -9.37 -15.93 0.66
N GLY A 114 -8.89 -16.53 -0.43
CA GLY A 114 -9.68 -17.32 -1.37
C GLY A 114 -10.70 -16.53 -2.21
N GLY A 115 -11.61 -17.27 -2.84
CA GLY A 115 -12.65 -16.71 -3.70
C GLY A 115 -12.10 -16.08 -5.00
N LYS A 116 -12.55 -14.85 -5.30
CA LYS A 116 -12.12 -14.09 -6.48
C LYS A 116 -10.86 -13.24 -6.24
N ARG A 117 -10.21 -13.40 -5.07
CA ARG A 117 -8.99 -12.68 -4.69
C ARG A 117 -7.76 -13.31 -5.34
N LYS A 118 -7.49 -12.91 -6.59
CA LYS A 118 -6.43 -13.44 -7.45
C LYS A 118 -5.71 -12.31 -8.17
N ASP A 119 -4.51 -12.56 -8.65
CA ASP A 119 -3.77 -11.56 -9.42
C ASP A 119 -4.47 -11.22 -10.75
N ILE A 120 -4.24 -9.99 -11.23
CA ILE A 120 -4.72 -9.54 -12.54
C ILE A 120 -4.02 -10.33 -13.64
N LYS A 121 -4.80 -10.96 -14.52
CA LYS A 121 -4.29 -11.77 -15.64
C LYS A 121 -4.22 -11.04 -16.97
N LYS A 122 -4.54 -9.74 -17.01
CA LYS A 122 -4.57 -8.97 -18.25
C LYS A 122 -3.14 -8.80 -18.81
N PRO A 123 -2.89 -9.11 -20.09
CA PRO A 123 -1.56 -8.97 -20.69
C PRO A 123 -0.96 -7.57 -20.54
N ASP A 124 -1.77 -6.52 -20.69
CA ASP A 124 -1.31 -5.12 -20.55
C ASP A 124 -0.73 -4.85 -19.15
N TYR A 125 -1.38 -5.37 -18.11
CA TYR A 125 -0.89 -5.30 -16.73
C TYR A 125 0.36 -6.15 -16.54
N LEU A 126 0.33 -7.41 -16.98
CA LEU A 126 1.42 -8.37 -16.78
C LEU A 126 2.72 -8.00 -17.50
N ASN A 127 2.61 -7.35 -18.66
CA ASN A 127 3.74 -6.92 -19.47
C ASN A 127 4.15 -5.48 -19.21
N THR A 128 3.54 -4.79 -18.24
CA THR A 128 4.00 -3.48 -17.79
C THR A 128 5.43 -3.60 -17.26
N GLU A 129 6.31 -2.70 -17.72
CA GLU A 129 7.73 -2.68 -17.42
C GLU A 129 8.09 -1.50 -16.50
N PHE A 130 9.00 -1.74 -15.56
CA PHE A 130 9.59 -0.72 -14.70
C PHE A 130 11.11 -0.83 -14.76
N PHE A 131 11.79 0.31 -14.59
CA PHE A 131 13.25 0.40 -14.59
C PHE A 131 13.77 0.56 -13.16
N PHE A 132 14.77 -0.24 -12.78
CA PHE A 132 15.44 -0.15 -11.48
C PHE A 132 16.96 -0.35 -11.63
N TYR A 133 17.70 0.15 -10.65
CA TYR A 133 19.09 -0.23 -10.41
C TYR A 133 19.15 -1.35 -9.38
N ASP A 134 19.99 -2.37 -9.63
CA ASP A 134 20.30 -3.42 -8.65
C ASP A 134 21.28 -2.92 -7.57
N GLU A 135 21.65 -3.80 -6.64
CA GLU A 135 22.60 -3.50 -5.56
C GLU A 135 24.03 -3.21 -6.05
N LYS A 136 24.36 -3.59 -7.29
CA LYS A 136 25.63 -3.37 -7.97
C LYS A 136 25.59 -2.18 -8.94
N LYS A 137 24.50 -1.40 -8.92
CA LYS A 137 24.26 -0.24 -9.80
C LYS A 137 24.09 -0.60 -11.27
N ASN A 138 23.72 -1.84 -11.58
CA ASN A 138 23.37 -2.25 -12.94
C ASN A 138 21.90 -1.92 -13.24
N PRO A 139 21.59 -1.41 -14.44
CA PRO A 139 20.22 -1.11 -14.84
C PRO A 139 19.47 -2.36 -15.32
N TYR A 140 18.22 -2.52 -14.89
CA TYR A 140 17.32 -3.59 -15.36
C TYR A 140 15.90 -3.09 -15.62
N LEU A 141 15.26 -3.73 -16.61
CA LEU A 141 13.82 -3.67 -16.80
C LEU A 141 13.17 -4.91 -16.17
N VAL A 142 12.15 -4.69 -15.35
CA VAL A 142 11.39 -5.75 -14.68
C VAL A 142 9.93 -5.69 -15.09
N LYS A 143 9.26 -6.84 -15.15
CA LYS A 143 7.84 -6.94 -15.50
C LYS A 143 7.00 -7.29 -14.30
N VAL A 144 5.76 -6.78 -14.26
CA VAL A 144 4.78 -7.10 -13.21
C VAL A 144 4.57 -8.61 -13.06
N ARG A 145 4.54 -9.36 -14.17
CA ARG A 145 4.37 -10.82 -14.11
C ARG A 145 5.44 -11.55 -13.29
N ASP A 146 6.62 -10.97 -13.16
CA ASP A 146 7.77 -11.59 -12.49
C ASP A 146 7.75 -11.33 -10.97
N CYS A 147 6.88 -10.43 -10.46
CA CYS A 147 6.74 -10.13 -9.03
C CYS A 147 5.45 -10.68 -8.39
N LEU A 148 4.66 -11.48 -9.11
CA LEU A 148 3.40 -12.03 -8.56
C LEU A 148 3.61 -13.05 -7.43
N ASP A 149 4.81 -13.61 -7.30
CA ASP A 149 5.17 -14.61 -6.30
C ASP A 149 6.45 -14.19 -5.57
N ASN A 150 6.29 -13.66 -4.35
CA ASN A 150 7.41 -13.22 -3.51
C ASN A 150 8.42 -14.33 -3.22
N LYS A 151 7.99 -15.60 -3.16
CA LYS A 151 8.91 -16.72 -2.94
C LYS A 151 9.87 -16.90 -4.10
N LYS A 152 9.42 -16.68 -5.34
CA LYS A 152 10.31 -16.69 -6.52
C LYS A 152 11.28 -15.51 -6.52
N MET A 153 10.90 -14.40 -5.88
CA MET A 153 11.79 -13.26 -5.65
C MET A 153 12.76 -13.49 -4.47
N GLY A 154 12.66 -14.64 -3.78
CA GLY A 154 13.58 -15.01 -2.70
C GLY A 154 13.20 -14.50 -1.31
N TYR A 155 11.96 -14.04 -1.09
CA TYR A 155 11.50 -13.58 0.23
C TYR A 155 10.10 -14.07 0.60
N HIS A 156 9.81 -14.05 1.90
CA HIS A 156 8.47 -14.23 2.44
C HIS A 156 8.36 -13.51 3.79
N PHE A 157 7.12 -13.25 4.21
CA PHE A 157 6.86 -12.63 5.50
C PHE A 157 6.75 -13.67 6.61
N GLN A 158 7.25 -13.32 7.80
CA GLN A 158 7.04 -14.12 9.00
C GLN A 158 5.52 -14.30 9.26
N ALA A 159 5.13 -15.52 9.62
CA ALA A 159 3.77 -15.82 10.02
C ALA A 159 3.44 -15.10 11.33
N MET A 160 2.38 -14.29 11.31
CA MET A 160 1.91 -13.52 12.45
C MET A 160 0.39 -13.61 12.51
N PRO A 161 -0.22 -13.62 13.71
CA PRO A 161 -1.66 -13.49 13.85
C PRO A 161 -2.17 -12.30 13.05
N SER A 162 -3.35 -12.43 12.46
CA SER A 162 -4.04 -11.33 11.78
C SER A 162 -5.36 -11.07 12.50
N PRO A 163 -5.36 -10.27 13.60
CA PRO A 163 -6.53 -10.12 14.47
C PRO A 163 -7.75 -9.49 13.80
N SER A 164 -7.56 -8.92 12.62
CA SER A 164 -8.59 -8.29 11.79
C SER A 164 -9.10 -9.18 10.65
N LEU A 165 -8.68 -10.45 10.58
CA LEU A 165 -9.06 -11.43 9.55
C LEU A 165 -9.68 -12.68 10.17
#